data_AF-A0A182Q7N3-F1
#
_entry.id   AF-A0A182Q7N3-F1
#
_cell.length_a   1.000
_cell.length_b   1.000
_cell.length_c   1.000
_cell.angle_alpha   90.00
_cell.angle_beta   90.00
_cell.angle_gamma   90.00
#
_symmetry.space_group_name_H-M   'P 1'
#
loop_
_entity.id
_entity.type
_entity.pdbx_description
1 polymer ?
#
loop_
_entity_poly.entity_id
_entity_poly.type
_entity_poly.pdbx_seq_one_letter_code
_entity_poly.pdbx_strand_id
1 'polypeptide(L)'
;MKLFGKLSAVLTLSLVCFVGAQEAGPLFPLSVIHVNDVYSRFNQVNLEGFTCLGQEACQGGYPRLVTAVRQLQAAAENSLYVNSGGSFKGTLWYTVHRWEVVAAMLNVLPADAMTLGRFDFFHGLEGLNPFMAASETPIVLTNVDNSAEPSFTNFERSIVVERGGRRIGLLGVIRTDVRSIGNPGNLTFTDPAEAIRTESARLAEEGVDIVVVLSYNGFNTERRLARECGPHVDLIVGAQSNTVLFSGDSVNDFPLEVEGEYPTVEFQPDGRRVLVVQAGSYARLVGNLTLYFDEDGEVQSWEGNPVFLDSSVVEDAATLTALLPFREEVELLGNRTVAVSDVNMSRQDCVTGECQIGTLITDSMVRAFFPVYNGIALQNRGGIRADLVAGTITYKQLFEVLPFENQLFSMLLRGDYLMNVLEESVRGAFVTNGTVQAFNLLQVSGLRVTYRITNPPGRRLVSLEVLCQQCTGEVYEPVNPFREYRVVVASFLAEGGDGLTTFAREGRELEEGPVDLDAFEEYVERLSPLNEVDGGRIRFLF
;
A
#
# COMPACT_ATOMS: atom_id res chain seq x y z
N MET A 1 98.83 4.26 9.79
CA MET A 1 97.80 4.30 8.72
C MET A 1 96.66 3.39 9.16
N LYS A 2 95.44 3.92 9.37
CA LYS A 2 94.15 3.26 9.74
C LYS A 2 94.12 2.61 11.16
N LEU A 3 93.45 3.13 12.21
CA LEU A 3 92.08 3.59 12.55
C LEU A 3 91.04 2.47 12.83
N PHE A 4 90.15 2.78 13.79
CA PHE A 4 88.94 2.11 14.33
C PHE A 4 89.12 1.26 15.60
N GLY A 5 88.29 1.40 16.66
CA GLY A 5 87.11 2.23 16.91
C GLY A 5 86.53 1.87 18.28
N LYS A 6 86.13 2.87 19.08
CA LYS A 6 85.52 2.70 20.42
C LYS A 6 84.01 2.46 20.29
N LEU A 7 83.49 1.47 21.00
CA LEU A 7 82.07 1.22 21.22
C LEU A 7 81.51 2.26 22.22
N SER A 8 80.42 2.94 21.87
CA SER A 8 79.62 3.73 22.82
C SER A 8 78.17 3.29 22.67
N ALA A 9 77.58 2.81 23.77
CA ALA A 9 76.18 2.41 23.85
C ALA A 9 75.27 3.65 23.89
N VAL A 10 74.25 3.67 23.05
CA VAL A 10 73.18 4.68 23.06
C VAL A 10 71.95 4.04 23.69
N LEU A 11 71.44 4.65 24.75
CA LEU A 11 70.22 4.27 25.45
C LEU A 11 69.04 5.01 24.80
N THR A 12 68.18 4.30 24.07
CA THR A 12 66.95 4.85 23.49
C THR A 12 65.81 4.78 24.51
N LEU A 13 65.29 5.94 24.91
CA LEU A 13 64.12 6.09 25.77
C LEU A 13 62.86 6.05 24.90
N SER A 14 62.10 4.96 24.94
CA SER A 14 60.82 4.82 24.23
C SER A 14 59.69 5.41 25.08
N LEU A 15 59.15 6.55 24.64
CA LEU A 15 57.94 7.17 25.20
C LEU A 15 56.73 6.38 24.69
N VAL A 16 56.10 5.57 25.55
CA VAL A 16 54.85 4.87 25.24
C VAL A 16 53.70 5.81 25.56
N CYS A 17 53.10 6.42 24.55
CA CYS A 17 51.80 7.08 24.67
C CYS A 17 50.73 5.98 24.84
N PHE A 18 50.22 5.81 26.05
CA PHE A 18 48.95 5.13 26.27
C PHE A 18 47.84 6.03 25.72
N VAL A 19 47.40 5.78 24.49
CA VAL A 19 46.06 6.17 24.05
C VAL A 19 45.12 5.21 24.78
N GLY A 20 44.42 5.71 25.79
CA GLY A 20 43.34 4.93 26.40
C GLY A 20 42.32 4.61 25.33
N ALA A 21 42.13 3.32 25.03
CA ALA A 21 40.93 2.87 24.37
C ALA A 21 39.78 3.18 25.33
N GLN A 22 38.95 4.16 24.97
CA GLN A 22 37.70 4.41 25.67
C GLN A 22 36.84 3.17 25.43
N GLU A 23 36.66 2.35 26.46
CA GLU A 23 35.66 1.28 26.42
C GLU A 23 34.32 1.97 26.10
N ALA A 24 33.76 1.67 24.94
CA ALA A 24 32.42 2.11 24.60
C ALA A 24 31.47 1.59 25.69
N GLY A 25 30.68 2.49 26.28
CA GLY A 25 29.66 2.12 27.27
C GLY A 25 28.70 1.07 26.72
N PRO A 26 27.92 0.40 27.59
CA PRO A 26 26.92 -0.57 27.14
C PRO A 26 25.90 0.12 26.22
N LEU A 27 25.67 -0.46 25.04
CA LEU A 27 24.68 0.07 24.09
C LEU A 27 23.27 -0.13 24.64
N PHE A 28 22.39 0.85 24.43
CA PHE A 28 20.97 0.79 24.75
C PHE A 28 20.20 0.06 23.64
N PRO A 29 19.66 -1.15 23.88
CA PRO A 29 18.84 -1.84 22.89
C PRO A 29 17.43 -1.26 22.86
N LEU A 30 16.92 -0.91 21.69
CA LEU A 30 15.53 -0.53 21.45
C LEU A 30 14.92 -1.43 20.38
N SER A 31 13.94 -2.24 20.74
CA SER A 31 13.20 -3.12 19.82
C SER A 31 11.96 -2.40 19.29
N VAL A 32 12.01 -1.98 18.04
CA VAL A 32 10.89 -1.37 17.31
C VAL A 32 10.11 -2.47 16.60
N ILE A 33 8.91 -2.72 17.11
CA ILE A 33 7.92 -3.64 16.55
C ILE A 33 6.93 -2.78 15.77
N HIS A 34 6.72 -3.07 14.49
CA HIS A 34 5.88 -2.21 13.67
C HIS A 34 4.96 -2.95 12.73
N VAL A 35 3.85 -2.30 12.42
CA VAL A 35 2.85 -2.76 11.46
C VAL A 35 2.43 -1.59 10.58
N ASN A 36 2.06 -1.89 9.34
CA ASN A 36 1.56 -0.93 8.37
C ASN A 36 0.55 -1.60 7.43
N ASP A 37 -0.32 -0.80 6.82
CA ASP A 37 -1.17 -1.23 5.68
C ASP A 37 -1.97 -2.51 5.96
N VAL A 38 -2.59 -2.59 7.14
CA VAL A 38 -3.43 -3.72 7.55
C VAL A 38 -4.67 -3.84 6.67
N TYR A 39 -5.24 -2.72 6.20
CA TYR A 39 -6.40 -2.67 5.31
C TYR A 39 -7.55 -3.60 5.76
N SER A 40 -7.90 -3.51 7.04
CA SER A 40 -8.99 -4.27 7.67
C SER A 40 -8.93 -5.79 7.41
N ARG A 41 -7.73 -6.35 7.22
CA ARG A 41 -7.48 -7.79 7.10
C ARG A 41 -7.49 -8.46 8.48
N PHE A 42 -8.68 -8.52 9.06
CA PHE A 42 -8.89 -9.14 10.37
C PHE A 42 -8.91 -10.67 10.29
N ASN A 43 -9.39 -11.21 9.16
CA ASN A 43 -9.25 -12.63 8.85
C ASN A 43 -7.90 -12.91 8.19
N GLN A 44 -7.47 -14.16 8.27
CA GLN A 44 -6.35 -14.67 7.50
C GLN A 44 -6.55 -14.53 5.98
N VAL A 45 -5.44 -14.41 5.27
CA VAL A 45 -5.38 -14.15 3.83
C VAL A 45 -4.50 -15.17 3.11
N ASN A 46 -4.68 -15.27 1.79
CA ASN A 46 -3.76 -15.98 0.89
C ASN A 46 -2.48 -15.16 0.62
N LEU A 47 -1.55 -15.68 -0.20
CA LEU A 47 -0.20 -15.10 -0.31
C LEU A 47 -0.24 -13.71 -0.93
N GLU A 48 -1.24 -13.46 -1.76
CA GLU A 48 -1.50 -12.19 -2.43
C GLU A 48 -2.21 -11.18 -1.52
N GLY A 49 -2.68 -11.61 -0.34
CA GLY A 49 -3.37 -10.76 0.63
C GLY A 49 -4.89 -10.66 0.41
N PHE A 50 -5.48 -11.63 -0.27
CA PHE A 50 -6.93 -11.76 -0.48
C PHE A 50 -7.52 -12.86 0.41
N THR A 51 -8.82 -13.09 0.33
CA THR A 51 -9.46 -14.13 1.12
C THR A 51 -8.84 -15.48 0.83
N CYS A 52 -8.47 -16.19 1.89
CA CYS A 52 -7.96 -17.55 1.77
C CYS A 52 -9.10 -18.49 1.42
N LEU A 53 -9.00 -19.20 0.28
CA LEU A 53 -10.03 -20.10 -0.23
C LEU A 53 -9.57 -21.56 -0.23
N GLY A 54 -10.49 -22.47 0.12
CA GLY A 54 -10.28 -23.92 -0.03
C GLY A 54 -9.09 -24.48 0.76
N GLN A 55 -8.08 -25.00 0.04
CA GLN A 55 -6.87 -25.64 0.60
C GLN A 55 -5.62 -24.74 0.53
N GLU A 56 -5.79 -23.44 0.28
CA GLU A 56 -4.67 -22.50 0.29
C GLU A 56 -3.95 -22.47 1.65
N ALA A 57 -2.64 -22.21 1.60
CA ALA A 57 -1.89 -21.86 2.81
C ALA A 57 -2.31 -20.44 3.22
N CYS A 58 -3.02 -20.35 4.35
CA CYS A 58 -3.43 -19.07 4.91
C CYS A 58 -2.37 -18.52 5.87
N GLN A 59 -2.21 -17.21 5.86
CA GLN A 59 -1.32 -16.46 6.75
C GLN A 59 -1.98 -15.15 7.18
N GLY A 60 -1.32 -14.46 8.08
CA GLY A 60 -1.73 -13.19 8.58
C GLY A 60 -3.06 -13.25 9.30
N GLY A 61 -3.80 -12.16 9.18
CA GLY A 61 -4.96 -11.88 10.00
C GLY A 61 -4.54 -11.19 11.29
N TYR A 62 -5.34 -10.19 11.67
CA TYR A 62 -5.07 -9.38 12.85
C TYR A 62 -4.90 -10.18 14.17
N PRO A 63 -5.63 -11.29 14.41
CA PRO A 63 -5.37 -12.15 15.56
C PRO A 63 -3.95 -12.74 15.64
N ARG A 64 -3.37 -13.20 14.52
CA ARG A 64 -1.97 -13.69 14.50
C ARG A 64 -0.98 -12.56 14.70
N LEU A 65 -1.26 -11.40 14.11
CA LEU A 65 -0.48 -10.18 14.28
C LEU A 65 -0.40 -9.81 15.76
N VAL A 66 -1.52 -9.78 16.48
CA VAL A 66 -1.55 -9.48 17.93
C VAL A 66 -0.72 -10.49 18.73
N THR A 67 -0.83 -11.79 18.44
CA THR A 67 0.00 -12.82 19.08
C THR A 67 1.49 -12.56 18.86
N ALA A 68 1.90 -12.31 17.62
CA ALA A 68 3.29 -12.05 17.27
C ALA A 68 3.84 -10.80 17.96
N VAL A 69 3.08 -9.68 17.95
CA VAL A 69 3.49 -8.46 18.65
C VAL A 69 3.68 -8.71 20.15
N ARG A 70 2.73 -9.40 20.81
CA ARG A 70 2.84 -9.73 22.24
C ARG A 70 4.07 -10.59 22.54
N GLN A 71 4.37 -11.57 21.70
CA GLN A 71 5.56 -12.41 21.85
C GLN A 71 6.85 -11.61 21.70
N LEU A 72 6.92 -10.72 20.71
CA LEU A 72 8.07 -9.84 20.49
C LEU A 72 8.26 -8.84 21.65
N GLN A 73 7.18 -8.22 22.14
CA GLN A 73 7.23 -7.33 23.30
C GLN A 73 7.71 -8.05 24.56
N ALA A 74 7.26 -9.29 24.78
CA ALA A 74 7.67 -10.08 25.94
C ALA A 74 9.14 -10.54 25.87
N ALA A 75 9.70 -10.68 24.67
CA ALA A 75 11.09 -11.08 24.46
C ALA A 75 12.07 -9.90 24.47
N ALA A 76 11.60 -8.68 24.26
CA ALA A 76 12.42 -7.47 24.17
C ALA A 76 12.66 -6.82 25.54
N GLU A 77 13.83 -6.21 25.72
CA GLU A 77 14.15 -5.44 26.93
C GLU A 77 13.44 -4.07 26.93
N ASN A 78 13.56 -3.34 25.82
CA ASN A 78 12.91 -2.04 25.61
C ASN A 78 12.11 -2.10 24.30
N SER A 79 10.83 -2.46 24.37
CA SER A 79 9.98 -2.53 23.18
C SER A 79 9.23 -1.24 22.92
N LEU A 80 9.14 -0.87 21.64
CA LEU A 80 8.27 0.17 21.10
C LEU A 80 7.37 -0.49 20.05
N TYR A 81 6.04 -0.46 20.23
CA TYR A 81 5.09 -0.97 19.24
C TYR A 81 4.39 0.19 18.53
N VAL A 82 4.51 0.27 17.20
CA VAL A 82 3.97 1.40 16.40
C VAL A 82 3.19 0.93 15.18
N ASN A 83 2.21 1.73 14.77
CA ASN A 83 1.42 1.51 13.55
C ASN A 83 1.60 2.69 12.58
N SER A 84 2.19 2.43 11.42
CA SER A 84 2.47 3.50 10.45
C SER A 84 1.28 3.87 9.55
N GLY A 85 0.05 3.44 9.88
CA GLY A 85 -1.19 3.83 9.21
C GLY A 85 -1.69 2.82 8.18
N GLY A 86 -2.80 3.16 7.51
CA GLY A 86 -3.43 2.28 6.51
C GLY A 86 -4.24 1.15 7.12
N SER A 87 -4.96 1.44 8.21
CA SER A 87 -5.81 0.44 8.90
C SER A 87 -7.21 0.36 8.28
N PHE A 88 -7.71 1.47 7.72
CA PHE A 88 -9.05 1.56 7.12
C PHE A 88 -9.11 0.88 5.75
N LYS A 89 -10.36 0.64 5.29
CA LYS A 89 -10.69 0.06 3.97
C LYS A 89 -10.12 -1.36 3.76
N GLY A 90 -10.41 -1.95 2.61
CA GLY A 90 -9.84 -3.22 2.15
C GLY A 90 -10.77 -4.42 2.19
N THR A 91 -11.59 -4.58 3.23
CA THR A 91 -12.52 -5.72 3.40
C THR A 91 -13.95 -5.25 3.68
N LEU A 92 -14.90 -6.19 3.54
CA LEU A 92 -16.29 -6.00 3.98
C LEU A 92 -16.41 -5.59 5.45
N TRP A 93 -15.44 -5.92 6.31
CA TRP A 93 -15.44 -5.49 7.71
C TRP A 93 -15.57 -3.97 7.81
N TYR A 94 -14.75 -3.24 7.07
CA TYR A 94 -14.83 -1.78 7.04
C TYR A 94 -16.03 -1.28 6.23
N THR A 95 -16.50 -2.03 5.23
CA THR A 95 -17.69 -1.62 4.48
C THR A 95 -18.94 -1.61 5.36
N VAL A 96 -19.11 -2.63 6.19
CA VAL A 96 -20.27 -2.79 7.07
C VAL A 96 -20.12 -1.92 8.33
N HIS A 97 -18.99 -2.03 9.02
CA HIS A 97 -18.83 -1.47 10.37
C HIS A 97 -17.96 -0.22 10.45
N ARG A 98 -17.44 0.23 9.30
CA ARG A 98 -16.66 1.47 9.18
C ARG A 98 -15.55 1.51 10.24
N TRP A 99 -15.43 2.62 10.95
CA TRP A 99 -14.38 2.83 11.93
C TRP A 99 -14.54 2.00 13.22
N GLU A 100 -15.76 1.57 13.57
CA GLU A 100 -16.04 0.93 14.87
C GLU A 100 -15.30 -0.40 14.99
N VAL A 101 -15.32 -1.21 13.94
CA VAL A 101 -14.56 -2.47 13.91
C VAL A 101 -13.05 -2.22 13.93
N VAL A 102 -12.57 -1.16 13.26
CA VAL A 102 -11.13 -0.85 13.24
C VAL A 102 -10.67 -0.42 14.63
N ALA A 103 -11.40 0.48 15.29
CA ALA A 103 -11.10 0.90 16.66
C ALA A 103 -11.14 -0.29 17.62
N ALA A 104 -12.19 -1.12 17.54
CA ALA A 104 -12.32 -2.31 18.37
C ALA A 104 -11.13 -3.26 18.20
N MET A 105 -10.62 -3.45 16.97
CA MET A 105 -9.45 -4.28 16.71
C MET A 105 -8.17 -3.66 17.23
N LEU A 106 -7.88 -2.40 16.89
CA LEU A 106 -6.66 -1.73 17.32
C LEU A 106 -6.57 -1.58 18.84
N ASN A 107 -7.71 -1.43 19.53
CA ASN A 107 -7.74 -1.34 20.99
C ASN A 107 -7.53 -2.70 21.71
N VAL A 108 -7.55 -3.85 21.01
CA VAL A 108 -7.16 -5.13 21.64
C VAL A 108 -5.69 -5.14 22.07
N LEU A 109 -4.86 -4.41 21.33
CA LEU A 109 -3.47 -4.17 21.66
C LEU A 109 -3.09 -2.76 21.19
N PRO A 110 -3.32 -1.73 22.02
CA PRO A 110 -2.96 -0.37 21.68
C PRO A 110 -1.44 -0.25 21.44
N ALA A 111 -1.08 0.38 20.33
CA ALA A 111 0.29 0.78 20.05
C ALA A 111 0.72 1.99 20.89
N ASP A 112 2.03 2.19 21.01
CA ASP A 112 2.62 3.38 21.65
C ASP A 112 2.29 4.66 20.86
N ALA A 113 2.25 4.56 19.53
CA ALA A 113 1.77 5.61 18.64
C ALA A 113 1.31 5.03 17.30
N MET A 114 0.44 5.77 16.62
CA MET A 114 0.15 5.56 15.21
C MET A 114 0.12 6.86 14.41
N THR A 115 0.41 6.79 13.12
CA THR A 115 0.06 7.86 12.17
C THR A 115 -1.14 7.44 11.33
N LEU A 116 -1.70 8.38 10.56
CA LEU A 116 -2.80 8.10 9.65
C LEU A 116 -2.31 7.85 8.23
N GLY A 117 -3.07 7.02 7.52
CA GLY A 117 -2.93 6.81 6.08
C GLY A 117 -3.99 7.55 5.27
N ARG A 118 -3.77 7.64 3.96
CA ARG A 118 -4.70 8.35 3.05
C ARG A 118 -6.12 7.77 3.07
N PHE A 119 -6.25 6.45 3.24
CA PHE A 119 -7.55 5.77 3.27
C PHE A 119 -8.31 6.02 4.57
N ASP A 120 -7.64 6.49 5.62
CA ASP A 120 -8.30 6.82 6.88
C ASP A 120 -9.23 8.03 6.70
N PHE A 121 -8.98 8.86 5.67
CA PHE A 121 -9.82 9.99 5.26
C PHE A 121 -10.91 9.62 4.24
N PHE A 122 -11.11 8.34 3.89
CA PHE A 122 -12.01 7.95 2.79
C PHE A 122 -13.46 8.40 3.03
N HIS A 123 -14.01 8.19 4.23
CA HIS A 123 -15.36 8.67 4.60
C HIS A 123 -15.33 10.08 5.24
N GLY A 124 -14.28 10.83 4.94
CA GLY A 124 -14.02 12.15 5.47
C GLY A 124 -13.89 12.24 6.99
N LEU A 125 -13.89 13.47 7.49
CA LEU A 125 -13.70 13.75 8.91
C LEU A 125 -14.86 13.26 9.79
N GLU A 126 -16.05 13.08 9.21
CA GLU A 126 -17.21 12.48 9.90
C GLU A 126 -16.96 11.01 10.26
N GLY A 127 -16.30 10.25 9.37
CA GLY A 127 -15.90 8.88 9.66
C GLY A 127 -14.62 8.77 10.50
N LEU A 128 -13.71 9.75 10.37
CA LEU A 128 -12.40 9.71 10.99
C LEU A 128 -12.38 10.27 12.43
N ASN A 129 -13.06 11.38 12.71
CA ASN A 129 -13.04 11.99 14.05
C ASN A 129 -13.56 11.03 15.14
N PRO A 130 -14.65 10.25 14.94
CA PRO A 130 -15.10 9.26 15.91
C PRO A 130 -14.09 8.15 16.16
N PHE A 131 -13.41 7.67 15.11
CA PHE A 131 -12.29 6.74 15.25
C PHE A 131 -11.20 7.28 16.15
N MET A 132 -10.76 8.52 15.88
CA MET A 132 -9.69 9.15 16.65
C MET A 132 -10.10 9.36 18.11
N ALA A 133 -11.39 9.60 18.38
CA ALA A 133 -11.92 9.71 19.73
C ALA A 133 -12.02 8.35 20.45
N ALA A 134 -12.27 7.26 19.72
CA ALA A 134 -12.38 5.91 20.27
C ALA A 134 -11.04 5.17 20.37
N SER A 135 -10.00 5.65 19.69
CA SER A 135 -8.66 5.05 19.69
C SER A 135 -8.00 5.18 21.05
N GLU A 136 -7.51 4.06 21.59
CA GLU A 136 -6.63 4.06 22.77
C GLU A 136 -5.15 4.30 22.41
N THR A 137 -4.81 4.22 21.12
CA THR A 137 -3.47 4.56 20.60
C THR A 137 -3.37 6.05 20.30
N PRO A 138 -2.34 6.75 20.81
CA PRO A 138 -2.05 8.13 20.45
C PRO A 138 -1.78 8.30 18.95
N ILE A 139 -2.37 9.34 18.36
CA ILE A 139 -2.21 9.64 16.93
C ILE A 139 -1.22 10.79 16.76
N VAL A 140 -0.17 10.59 15.97
CA VAL A 140 0.84 11.60 15.66
C VAL A 140 0.76 12.04 14.19
N LEU A 141 0.64 13.34 13.95
CA LEU A 141 0.55 13.97 12.62
C LEU A 141 1.24 15.33 12.62
N THR A 142 2.53 15.36 12.32
CA THR A 142 3.39 16.54 12.32
C THR A 142 3.07 17.50 11.16
N ASN A 143 2.82 16.98 9.95
CA ASN A 143 2.70 17.80 8.73
C ASN A 143 1.25 18.15 8.34
N VAL A 144 0.34 18.28 9.31
CA VAL A 144 -1.10 18.52 9.07
C VAL A 144 -1.56 19.83 9.71
N ASP A 145 -1.72 20.91 8.95
CA ASP A 145 -2.31 22.15 9.46
C ASP A 145 -3.85 22.04 9.50
N ASN A 146 -4.40 22.14 10.71
CA ASN A 146 -5.83 22.11 11.00
C ASN A 146 -6.42 23.49 11.34
N SER A 147 -5.68 24.59 11.16
CA SER A 147 -6.15 25.95 11.47
C SER A 147 -7.44 26.34 10.72
N ALA A 148 -7.62 25.83 9.50
CA ALA A 148 -8.82 25.99 8.68
C ALA A 148 -9.87 24.89 8.91
N GLU A 149 -9.59 23.88 9.74
CA GLU A 149 -10.46 22.75 10.03
C GLU A 149 -10.48 22.43 11.54
N PRO A 150 -11.11 23.28 12.37
CA PRO A 150 -11.07 23.17 13.84
C PRO A 150 -11.76 21.91 14.39
N SER A 151 -12.50 21.17 13.56
CA SER A 151 -13.15 19.91 13.96
C SER A 151 -12.13 18.78 14.17
N PHE A 152 -10.95 18.88 13.57
CA PHE A 152 -9.92 17.85 13.58
C PHE A 152 -8.90 18.13 14.70
N THR A 153 -9.03 17.47 15.85
CA THR A 153 -8.30 17.85 17.09
C THR A 153 -7.63 16.70 17.86
N ASN A 154 -8.02 15.45 17.65
CA ASN A 154 -7.53 14.30 18.44
C ASN A 154 -6.19 13.74 17.92
N PHE A 155 -5.20 14.60 17.75
CA PHE A 155 -3.84 14.20 17.33
C PHE A 155 -2.79 15.13 17.95
N GLU A 156 -1.56 14.64 18.05
CA GLU A 156 -0.40 15.41 18.47
C GLU A 156 0.59 15.56 17.31
N ARG A 157 1.47 16.56 17.36
CA ARG A 157 2.57 16.67 16.37
C ARG A 157 3.60 15.57 16.56
N SER A 158 3.92 15.29 17.81
CA SER A 158 4.76 14.20 18.27
C SER A 158 4.43 13.90 19.73
N ILE A 159 4.90 12.75 20.21
CA ILE A 159 4.87 12.39 21.62
C ILE A 159 6.25 11.91 22.05
N VAL A 160 6.49 11.85 23.37
CA VAL A 160 7.70 11.29 23.93
C VAL A 160 7.32 10.12 24.84
N VAL A 161 7.97 8.98 24.63
CA VAL A 161 7.84 7.80 25.47
C VAL A 161 9.17 7.49 26.15
N GLU A 162 9.12 6.90 27.34
CA GLU A 162 10.32 6.50 28.08
C GLU A 162 10.49 4.98 28.07
N ARG A 163 11.72 4.51 27.83
CA ARG A 163 12.13 3.10 27.92
C ARG A 163 13.54 3.00 28.49
N GLY A 164 13.72 2.18 29.52
CA GLY A 164 15.04 2.00 30.16
C GLY A 164 15.72 3.31 30.59
N GLY A 165 14.94 4.36 30.91
CA GLY A 165 15.45 5.69 31.27
C GLY A 165 15.85 6.59 30.10
N ARG A 166 15.72 6.15 28.85
CA ARG A 166 15.90 6.96 27.64
C ARG A 166 14.57 7.51 27.15
N ARG A 167 14.59 8.72 26.59
CA ARG A 167 13.43 9.41 26.02
C ARG A 167 13.43 9.24 24.52
N ILE A 168 12.32 8.75 23.98
CA ILE A 168 12.16 8.43 22.56
C ILE A 168 11.05 9.30 21.99
N GLY A 169 11.39 10.13 21.01
CA GLY A 169 10.45 10.97 20.28
C GLY A 169 9.77 10.19 19.16
N LEU A 170 8.45 10.25 19.10
CA LEU A 170 7.63 9.63 18.07
C LEU A 170 6.87 10.74 17.34
N LEU A 171 7.12 10.93 16.05
CA LEU A 171 6.43 11.92 15.23
C LEU A 171 5.89 11.28 13.96
N GLY A 172 4.79 11.79 13.43
CA GLY A 172 4.07 11.17 12.31
C GLY A 172 3.99 12.05 11.08
N VAL A 173 4.17 11.50 9.89
CA VAL A 173 3.94 12.24 8.64
C VAL A 173 3.11 11.44 7.66
N ILE A 174 2.31 12.17 6.87
CA ILE A 174 1.47 11.63 5.79
C ILE A 174 1.81 12.38 4.51
N ARG A 175 1.56 11.76 3.35
CA ARG A 175 1.73 12.46 2.06
C ARG A 175 0.87 13.72 1.95
N THR A 176 1.16 14.55 0.95
CA THR A 176 0.42 15.80 0.69
C THR A 176 -0.82 15.63 -0.18
N ASP A 177 -0.87 14.61 -1.03
CA ASP A 177 -1.99 14.31 -1.96
C ASP A 177 -3.10 13.46 -1.32
N VAL A 178 -3.42 13.63 -0.04
CA VAL A 178 -4.52 12.90 0.64
C VAL A 178 -5.86 13.10 -0.08
N ARG A 179 -6.10 14.29 -0.64
CA ARG A 179 -7.31 14.64 -1.41
C ARG A 179 -7.50 13.83 -2.70
N SER A 180 -6.47 13.11 -3.17
CA SER A 180 -6.59 12.25 -4.36
C SER A 180 -7.49 11.05 -4.14
N ILE A 181 -7.73 10.62 -2.90
CA ILE A 181 -8.55 9.44 -2.57
C ILE A 181 -9.42 9.67 -1.33
N GLY A 182 -8.99 10.52 -0.40
CA GLY A 182 -9.73 10.86 0.82
C GLY A 182 -10.43 12.21 0.76
N ASN A 183 -11.29 12.46 1.74
CA ASN A 183 -11.99 13.72 1.93
C ASN A 183 -11.55 14.43 3.23
N PRO A 184 -10.37 15.07 3.26
CA PRO A 184 -9.79 15.63 4.49
C PRO A 184 -10.38 16.98 4.92
N GLY A 185 -11.57 17.37 4.44
CA GLY A 185 -12.17 18.68 4.78
C GLY A 185 -11.27 19.84 4.36
N ASN A 186 -11.04 20.81 5.25
CA ASN A 186 -10.16 21.96 5.01
C ASN A 186 -8.72 21.77 5.53
N LEU A 187 -8.31 20.54 5.85
CA LEU A 187 -6.93 20.26 6.27
C LEU A 187 -5.92 20.59 5.16
N THR A 188 -4.77 21.12 5.57
CA THR A 188 -3.62 21.37 4.70
C THR A 188 -2.47 20.45 5.09
N PHE A 189 -1.88 19.78 4.10
CA PHE A 189 -0.78 18.85 4.30
C PHE A 189 0.52 19.51 3.81
N THR A 190 1.44 19.82 4.73
CA THR A 190 2.70 20.52 4.43
C THR A 190 3.80 19.55 4.01
N ASP A 191 4.93 20.08 3.51
CA ASP A 191 6.07 19.25 3.12
C ASP A 191 6.54 18.38 4.31
N PRO A 192 6.56 17.05 4.17
CA PRO A 192 6.94 16.16 5.26
C PRO A 192 8.39 16.37 5.72
N ALA A 193 9.34 16.68 4.82
CA ALA A 193 10.74 16.82 5.20
C ALA A 193 10.96 18.05 6.08
N GLU A 194 10.31 19.17 5.75
CA GLU A 194 10.33 20.38 6.58
C GLU A 194 9.66 20.16 7.94
N ALA A 195 8.48 19.53 7.95
CA ALA A 195 7.77 19.23 9.19
C ALA A 195 8.59 18.33 10.13
N ILE A 196 9.23 17.28 9.59
CA ILE A 196 10.13 16.40 10.35
C ILE A 196 11.28 17.21 10.95
N ARG A 197 12.00 18.00 10.13
CA ARG A 197 13.16 18.79 10.60
C ARG A 197 12.78 19.70 11.76
N THR A 198 11.68 20.44 11.63
CA THR A 198 11.22 21.38 12.66
C THR A 198 10.86 20.67 13.94
N GLU A 199 10.07 19.59 13.87
CA GLU A 199 9.60 18.91 15.06
C GLU A 199 10.69 18.09 15.74
N SER A 200 11.58 17.44 14.97
CA SER A 200 12.72 16.72 15.55
C SER A 200 13.71 17.67 16.23
N ALA A 201 13.89 18.89 15.71
CA ALA A 201 14.71 19.91 16.37
C ALA A 201 14.09 20.37 17.70
N ARG A 202 12.76 20.57 17.74
CA ARG A 202 12.04 20.89 18.99
C ARG A 202 12.21 19.78 20.02
N LEU A 203 12.08 18.51 19.62
CA LEU A 203 12.29 17.37 20.50
C LEU A 203 13.73 17.30 21.03
N ALA A 204 14.73 17.58 20.17
CA ALA A 204 16.12 17.64 20.58
C ALA A 204 16.40 18.76 21.61
N GLU A 205 15.79 19.94 21.44
CA GLU A 205 15.85 21.03 22.42
C GLU A 205 15.23 20.63 23.78
N GLU A 206 14.27 19.70 23.78
CA GLU A 206 13.67 19.12 24.97
C GLU A 206 14.50 17.99 25.59
N GLY A 207 15.66 17.65 25.00
CA GLY A 207 16.55 16.59 25.48
C GLY A 207 16.12 15.18 25.06
N VAL A 208 15.41 15.05 23.95
CA VAL A 208 15.15 13.77 23.28
C VAL A 208 16.30 13.50 22.31
N ASP A 209 16.93 12.34 22.46
CA ASP A 209 18.14 11.94 21.72
C ASP A 209 17.90 10.75 20.78
N ILE A 210 16.70 10.15 20.81
CA ILE A 210 16.28 9.10 19.87
C ILE A 210 14.96 9.54 19.23
N VAL A 211 14.90 9.63 17.90
CA VAL A 211 13.68 10.03 17.17
C VAL A 211 13.29 9.00 16.12
N VAL A 212 12.05 8.53 16.23
CA VAL A 212 11.40 7.62 15.28
C VAL A 212 10.27 8.35 14.55
N VAL A 213 10.30 8.30 13.23
CA VAL A 213 9.27 8.88 12.35
C VAL A 213 8.33 7.78 11.85
N LEU A 214 7.04 7.90 12.13
CA LEU A 214 5.99 7.09 11.52
C LEU A 214 5.53 7.74 10.22
N SER A 215 5.78 7.11 9.07
CA SER A 215 5.54 7.71 7.76
C SER A 215 4.52 6.93 6.94
N TYR A 216 3.56 7.63 6.34
CA TYR A 216 2.66 7.12 5.30
C TYR A 216 2.90 7.82 3.95
N ASN A 217 4.13 7.73 3.44
CA ASN A 217 4.57 8.44 2.22
C ASN A 217 5.05 7.52 1.10
N GLY A 218 5.22 6.22 1.37
CA GLY A 218 5.74 5.25 0.42
C GLY A 218 7.26 5.20 0.44
N PHE A 219 7.80 4.00 0.23
CA PHE A 219 9.21 3.67 0.46
C PHE A 219 10.20 4.57 -0.27
N ASN A 220 9.97 4.90 -1.55
CA ASN A 220 10.86 5.80 -2.29
C ASN A 220 10.89 7.22 -1.70
N THR A 221 9.74 7.72 -1.27
CA THR A 221 9.65 9.02 -0.60
C THR A 221 10.32 8.96 0.76
N GLU A 222 10.13 7.87 1.51
CA GLU A 222 10.74 7.67 2.84
C GLU A 222 12.27 7.60 2.77
N ARG A 223 12.82 6.95 1.75
CA ARG A 223 14.27 6.98 1.48
C ARG A 223 14.78 8.38 1.18
N ARG A 224 14.00 9.19 0.46
CA ARG A 224 14.31 10.62 0.26
C ARG A 224 14.24 11.38 1.59
N LEU A 225 13.18 11.18 2.39
CA LEU A 225 13.03 11.80 3.70
C LEU A 225 14.20 11.46 4.63
N ALA A 226 14.67 10.21 4.64
CA ALA A 226 15.82 9.78 5.43
C ALA A 226 17.10 10.59 5.11
N ARG A 227 17.27 11.02 3.85
CA ARG A 227 18.39 11.88 3.40
C ARG A 227 18.19 13.37 3.72
N GLU A 228 16.95 13.81 3.94
CA GLU A 228 16.56 15.23 4.01
C GLU A 228 15.96 15.65 5.38
N CYS A 229 15.72 14.71 6.30
CA CYS A 229 15.01 14.89 7.56
C CYS A 229 15.79 15.64 8.65
N GLY A 230 17.05 16.00 8.39
CA GLY A 230 17.90 16.71 9.34
C GLY A 230 18.59 15.78 10.34
N PRO A 231 19.37 16.35 11.27
CA PRO A 231 20.39 15.60 12.02
C PRO A 231 19.84 14.83 13.22
N HIS A 232 18.53 14.90 13.53
CA HIS A 232 17.96 14.38 14.77
C HIS A 232 17.15 13.09 14.59
N VAL A 233 17.01 12.59 13.37
CA VAL A 233 16.20 11.39 13.08
C VAL A 233 17.07 10.16 12.92
N ASP A 234 16.65 9.05 13.52
CA ASP A 234 17.42 7.81 13.52
C ASP A 234 16.73 6.71 12.71
N LEU A 235 15.40 6.66 12.78
CA LEU A 235 14.58 5.63 12.14
C LEU A 235 13.32 6.24 11.50
N ILE A 236 13.03 5.80 10.28
CA ILE A 236 11.73 5.99 9.62
C ILE A 236 11.04 4.62 9.51
N VAL A 237 9.88 4.51 10.14
CA VAL A 237 8.97 3.36 10.03
C VAL A 237 7.89 3.72 9.00
N GLY A 238 8.07 3.22 7.79
CA GLY A 238 7.29 3.57 6.62
C GLY A 238 6.02 2.74 6.40
N ALA A 239 5.23 3.16 5.42
CA ALA A 239 4.00 2.51 4.99
C ALA A 239 3.63 2.91 3.55
N GLN A 240 2.41 2.58 3.14
CA GLN A 240 1.71 2.92 1.90
C GLN A 240 2.14 2.15 0.65
N SER A 241 3.44 1.98 0.41
CA SER A 241 3.93 1.27 -0.78
C SER A 241 3.82 -0.25 -0.65
N ASN A 242 3.41 -0.75 0.52
CA ASN A 242 3.29 -2.17 0.84
C ASN A 242 4.64 -2.92 0.72
N THR A 243 5.75 -2.22 0.90
CA THR A 243 7.08 -2.71 0.56
C THR A 243 7.51 -3.79 1.54
N VAL A 244 7.94 -4.93 0.99
CA VAL A 244 8.51 -6.01 1.77
C VAL A 244 10.02 -5.87 1.78
N LEU A 245 10.57 -5.62 2.97
CA LEU A 245 12.02 -5.56 3.19
C LEU A 245 12.45 -6.78 4.00
N PHE A 246 13.55 -7.41 3.62
CA PHE A 246 14.11 -8.57 4.31
C PHE A 246 15.61 -8.69 4.02
N SER A 247 16.41 -9.07 5.02
CA SER A 247 17.87 -9.22 4.91
C SER A 247 18.32 -10.63 5.28
N GLY A 248 19.45 -11.06 4.73
CA GLY A 248 20.15 -12.30 5.12
C GLY A 248 20.11 -13.40 4.05
N ASP A 249 20.70 -14.54 4.36
CA ASP A 249 20.94 -15.62 3.39
C ASP A 249 19.65 -16.27 2.87
N SER A 250 18.54 -16.17 3.62
CA SER A 250 17.25 -16.78 3.30
C SER A 250 16.31 -15.86 2.49
N VAL A 251 16.79 -14.76 1.92
CA VAL A 251 15.96 -13.85 1.10
C VAL A 251 15.24 -14.60 -0.03
N ASN A 252 15.91 -15.55 -0.68
CA ASN A 252 15.32 -16.34 -1.78
C ASN A 252 14.26 -17.36 -1.31
N ASP A 253 14.26 -17.70 -0.02
CA ASP A 253 13.30 -18.62 0.59
C ASP A 253 12.15 -17.85 1.27
N PHE A 254 12.18 -16.51 1.26
CA PHE A 254 11.14 -15.70 1.87
C PHE A 254 9.84 -15.83 1.05
N PRO A 255 8.67 -16.05 1.68
CA PRO A 255 7.43 -16.34 0.94
C PRO A 255 6.89 -15.18 0.09
N LEU A 256 7.40 -13.96 0.29
CA LEU A 256 6.95 -12.75 -0.37
C LEU A 256 8.09 -12.15 -1.20
N GLU A 257 7.74 -11.44 -2.27
CA GLU A 257 8.70 -10.71 -3.09
C GLU A 257 9.41 -9.64 -2.26
N VAL A 258 10.73 -9.75 -2.11
CA VAL A 258 11.56 -8.81 -1.33
C VAL A 258 12.05 -7.70 -2.24
N GLU A 259 11.80 -6.45 -1.85
CA GLU A 259 12.12 -5.25 -2.64
C GLU A 259 13.39 -4.53 -2.15
N GLY A 260 13.92 -4.90 -0.98
CA GLY A 260 15.13 -4.31 -0.41
C GLY A 260 15.54 -4.92 0.93
N GLU A 261 16.68 -4.46 1.44
CA GLU A 261 17.21 -4.90 2.73
C GLU A 261 16.39 -4.30 3.89
N TYR A 262 16.25 -5.10 4.95
CA TYR A 262 15.69 -4.68 6.24
C TYR A 262 16.80 -4.55 7.29
N PRO A 263 16.97 -3.37 7.93
CA PRO A 263 16.51 -2.06 7.47
C PRO A 263 17.28 -1.61 6.21
N THR A 264 16.65 -0.75 5.42
CA THR A 264 17.37 -0.04 4.35
C THR A 264 18.12 1.13 4.97
N VAL A 265 19.42 1.24 4.67
CA VAL A 265 20.28 2.31 5.21
C VAL A 265 20.38 3.44 4.21
N GLU A 266 20.04 4.65 4.64
CA GLU A 266 20.24 5.87 3.87
C GLU A 266 21.25 6.79 4.54
N PHE A 267 22.00 7.53 3.73
CA PHE A 267 23.06 8.43 4.19
C PHE A 267 22.71 9.87 3.87
N GLN A 268 22.80 10.73 4.88
CA GLN A 268 22.71 12.18 4.74
C GLN A 268 24.02 12.75 4.15
N PRO A 269 24.02 14.00 3.64
CA PRO A 269 25.21 14.61 3.06
C PRO A 269 26.43 14.70 3.99
N ASP A 270 26.22 14.73 5.31
CA ASP A 270 27.27 14.74 6.34
C ASP A 270 27.77 13.33 6.73
N GLY A 271 27.16 12.28 6.17
CA GLY A 271 27.49 10.89 6.44
C GLY A 271 26.69 10.26 7.58
N ARG A 272 25.78 10.99 8.25
CA ARG A 272 24.87 10.38 9.24
C ARG A 272 23.97 9.36 8.52
N ARG A 273 23.78 8.21 9.16
CA ARG A 273 22.87 7.18 8.68
C ARG A 273 21.48 7.36 9.28
N VAL A 274 20.46 7.13 8.46
CA VAL A 274 19.07 7.02 8.89
C VAL A 274 18.52 5.71 8.34
N LEU A 275 17.87 4.94 9.19
CA LEU A 275 17.34 3.63 8.84
C LEU A 275 15.89 3.76 8.38
N VAL A 276 15.50 2.94 7.39
CA VAL A 276 14.13 2.90 6.86
C VAL A 276 13.63 1.46 6.90
N VAL A 277 12.44 1.26 7.45
CA VAL A 277 11.77 -0.05 7.51
C VAL A 277 10.33 0.02 7.01
N GLN A 278 9.85 -1.08 6.43
CA GLN A 278 8.44 -1.39 6.17
C GLN A 278 8.21 -2.89 6.39
N ALA A 279 6.96 -3.29 6.65
CA ALA A 279 6.58 -4.69 6.87
C ALA A 279 5.45 -5.12 5.93
N GLY A 280 5.60 -4.84 4.63
CA GLY A 280 4.65 -5.34 3.63
C GLY A 280 3.24 -4.77 3.84
N SER A 281 2.22 -5.64 3.89
CA SER A 281 0.82 -5.25 4.04
C SER A 281 -0.08 -6.43 4.41
N TYR A 282 -1.36 -6.15 4.64
CA TYR A 282 -2.45 -7.13 4.84
C TYR A 282 -2.32 -7.97 6.11
N ALA A 283 -1.63 -7.43 7.12
CA ALA A 283 -1.31 -8.14 8.35
C ALA A 283 -0.63 -9.50 8.10
N ARG A 284 0.21 -9.61 7.06
CA ARG A 284 0.99 -10.83 6.77
C ARG A 284 2.33 -10.86 7.49
N LEU A 285 2.86 -9.69 7.83
CA LEU A 285 4.14 -9.52 8.51
C LEU A 285 3.98 -8.66 9.76
N VAL A 286 4.86 -8.87 10.73
CA VAL A 286 5.13 -7.92 11.82
C VAL A 286 6.61 -7.54 11.74
N GLY A 287 6.89 -6.25 11.59
CA GLY A 287 8.25 -5.75 11.60
C GLY A 287 8.89 -5.93 12.97
N ASN A 288 10.15 -6.38 13.00
CA ASN A 288 10.93 -6.57 14.22
C ASN A 288 12.36 -6.09 13.98
N LEU A 289 12.70 -4.91 14.50
CA LEU A 289 14.04 -4.33 14.40
C LEU A 289 14.52 -4.01 15.82
N THR A 290 15.71 -4.49 16.20
CA THR A 290 16.41 -4.02 17.39
C THR A 290 17.56 -3.13 16.98
N LEU A 291 17.56 -1.90 17.50
CA LEU A 291 18.59 -0.90 17.33
C LEU A 291 19.42 -0.80 18.61
N TYR A 292 20.74 -0.65 18.47
CA TYR A 292 21.64 -0.48 19.61
C TYR A 292 22.23 0.92 19.57
N PHE A 293 21.81 1.76 20.51
CA PHE A 293 22.19 3.17 20.61
C PHE A 293 23.33 3.36 21.60
N ASP A 294 24.21 4.33 21.35
CA ASP A 294 25.19 4.77 22.35
C ASP A 294 24.60 5.82 23.32
N GLU A 295 25.47 6.41 24.15
CA GLU A 295 25.09 7.45 25.12
C GLU A 295 24.64 8.75 24.45
N ASP A 296 25.10 9.04 23.23
CA ASP A 296 24.75 10.25 22.47
C ASP A 296 23.45 10.10 21.67
N GLY A 297 22.87 8.90 21.63
CA GLY A 297 21.65 8.61 20.87
C GLY A 297 21.93 8.20 19.43
N GLU A 298 23.18 7.85 19.10
CA GLU A 298 23.53 7.37 17.77
C GLU A 298 23.36 5.85 17.67
N VAL A 299 22.69 5.39 16.62
CA VAL A 299 22.63 3.97 16.29
C VAL A 299 24.04 3.48 15.99
N GLN A 300 24.50 2.43 16.67
CA GLN A 300 25.81 1.77 16.49
C GLN A 300 25.70 0.46 15.69
N SER A 301 24.67 -0.34 15.96
CA SER A 301 24.35 -1.58 15.22
C SER A 301 22.85 -1.86 15.24
N TRP A 302 22.42 -2.83 14.45
CA TRP A 302 21.03 -3.30 14.42
C TRP A 302 20.95 -4.77 14.05
N GLU A 303 19.83 -5.40 14.42
CA GLU A 303 19.48 -6.74 14.00
C GLU A 303 17.96 -6.90 13.89
N GLY A 304 17.53 -7.94 13.19
CA GLY A 304 16.11 -8.29 13.06
C GLY A 304 15.65 -8.37 11.61
N ASN A 305 14.43 -8.86 11.45
CA ASN A 305 13.71 -9.01 10.18
C ASN A 305 12.22 -9.09 10.48
N PRO A 306 11.32 -8.77 9.53
CA PRO A 306 9.90 -9.01 9.71
C PRO A 306 9.58 -10.49 9.92
N VAL A 307 8.63 -10.75 10.81
CA VAL A 307 8.09 -12.09 11.10
C VAL A 307 6.94 -12.38 10.14
N PHE A 308 7.05 -13.43 9.34
CA PHE A 308 5.95 -13.93 8.51
C PHE A 308 4.93 -14.70 9.35
N LEU A 309 3.66 -14.30 9.25
CA LEU A 309 2.59 -14.79 10.11
C LEU A 309 1.90 -16.01 9.50
N ASP A 310 2.61 -17.10 9.33
CA ASP A 310 2.02 -18.34 8.83
C ASP A 310 1.07 -19.02 9.84
N SER A 311 0.55 -20.19 9.45
CA SER A 311 -0.35 -20.99 10.28
C SER A 311 0.23 -21.50 11.61
N SER A 312 1.56 -21.43 11.82
CA SER A 312 2.21 -21.81 13.08
C SER A 312 2.01 -20.75 14.18
N VAL A 313 1.75 -19.50 13.80
CA VAL A 313 1.37 -18.44 14.75
C VAL A 313 -0.09 -18.62 15.13
N VAL A 314 -0.33 -18.84 16.42
CA VAL A 314 -1.68 -19.04 16.98
C VAL A 314 -2.44 -17.71 16.96
N GLU A 315 -3.72 -17.75 16.60
CA GLU A 315 -4.60 -16.58 16.64
C GLU A 315 -4.91 -16.15 18.08
N ASP A 316 -4.82 -14.85 18.37
CA ASP A 316 -5.13 -14.31 19.68
C ASP A 316 -6.62 -14.44 20.03
N ALA A 317 -6.90 -15.07 21.18
CA ALA A 317 -8.27 -15.35 21.61
C ALA A 317 -9.07 -14.09 21.97
N ALA A 318 -8.42 -13.04 22.50
CA ALA A 318 -9.11 -11.79 22.83
C ALA A 318 -9.48 -11.04 21.55
N THR A 319 -8.58 -11.02 20.54
CA THR A 319 -8.88 -10.46 19.22
C THR A 319 -10.03 -11.20 18.53
N LEU A 320 -10.01 -12.53 18.54
CA LEU A 320 -11.11 -13.33 17.99
C LEU A 320 -12.44 -13.01 18.68
N THR A 321 -12.43 -12.85 20.01
CA THR A 321 -13.63 -12.48 20.78
C THR A 321 -14.12 -11.08 20.41
N ALA A 322 -13.22 -10.12 20.26
CA ALA A 322 -13.56 -8.74 19.87
C ALA A 322 -14.14 -8.65 18.45
N LEU A 323 -13.85 -9.61 17.56
CA LEU A 323 -14.43 -9.68 16.21
C LEU A 323 -15.86 -10.19 16.18
N LEU A 324 -16.29 -10.96 17.19
CA LEU A 324 -17.58 -11.66 17.17
C LEU A 324 -18.79 -10.73 16.98
N PRO A 325 -18.90 -9.57 17.66
CA PRO A 325 -20.06 -8.68 17.51
C PRO A 325 -20.24 -8.15 16.08
N PHE A 326 -19.14 -8.00 15.33
CA PHE A 326 -19.15 -7.49 13.97
C PHE A 326 -19.41 -8.58 12.92
N ARG A 327 -19.15 -9.84 13.27
CA ARG A 327 -19.07 -10.95 12.31
C ARG A 327 -20.40 -11.28 11.66
N GLU A 328 -21.48 -11.28 12.43
CA GLU A 328 -22.80 -11.72 11.94
C GLU A 328 -23.27 -10.89 10.75
N GLU A 329 -23.19 -9.56 10.83
CA GLU A 329 -23.61 -8.67 9.73
C GLU A 329 -22.72 -8.79 8.50
N VAL A 330 -21.40 -8.96 8.71
CA VAL A 330 -20.44 -9.17 7.62
C VAL A 330 -20.69 -10.49 6.91
N GLU A 331 -20.98 -11.56 7.64
CA GLU A 331 -21.30 -12.87 7.08
C GLU A 331 -22.68 -12.87 6.41
N LEU A 332 -23.68 -12.20 6.99
CA LEU A 332 -25.01 -12.09 6.41
C LEU A 332 -24.98 -11.37 5.06
N LEU A 333 -24.32 -10.20 5.00
CA LEU A 333 -24.16 -9.46 3.75
C LEU A 333 -23.26 -10.23 2.77
N GLY A 334 -22.13 -10.73 3.27
CA GLY A 334 -21.10 -11.37 2.46
C GLY A 334 -21.55 -12.69 1.83
N ASN A 335 -22.27 -13.54 2.56
CA ASN A 335 -22.72 -14.85 2.07
C ASN A 335 -23.97 -14.79 1.20
N ARG A 336 -24.55 -13.61 0.99
CA ARG A 336 -25.69 -13.43 0.07
C ARG A 336 -25.28 -13.89 -1.33
N THR A 337 -26.00 -14.87 -1.86
CA THR A 337 -25.85 -15.31 -3.24
C THR A 337 -26.26 -14.20 -4.20
N VAL A 338 -25.41 -13.92 -5.18
CA VAL A 338 -25.68 -12.98 -6.28
C VAL A 338 -25.91 -13.75 -7.59
N ALA A 339 -25.08 -14.74 -7.89
CA ALA A 339 -25.16 -15.50 -9.14
C ALA A 339 -24.60 -16.92 -8.99
N VAL A 340 -24.63 -17.68 -10.08
CA VAL A 340 -23.91 -18.95 -10.23
C VAL A 340 -22.99 -18.84 -11.46
N SER A 341 -21.77 -19.37 -11.37
CA SER A 341 -20.83 -19.45 -12.49
C SER A 341 -20.39 -20.89 -12.73
N ASP A 342 -20.33 -21.31 -13.99
CA ASP A 342 -19.77 -22.62 -14.37
C ASP A 342 -18.27 -22.54 -14.70
N VAL A 343 -17.70 -21.32 -14.71
CA VAL A 343 -16.31 -21.06 -15.10
C VAL A 343 -15.53 -20.35 -14.00
N ASN A 344 -14.25 -20.73 -13.85
CA ASN A 344 -13.28 -19.98 -13.04
C ASN A 344 -12.72 -18.85 -13.89
N MET A 345 -12.65 -17.64 -13.33
CA MET A 345 -12.09 -16.47 -14.00
C MET A 345 -10.88 -15.98 -13.20
N SER A 346 -9.67 -16.18 -13.74
CA SER A 346 -8.45 -15.75 -13.05
C SER A 346 -8.07 -14.33 -13.40
N ARG A 347 -7.69 -13.56 -12.39
CA ARG A 347 -7.05 -12.25 -12.52
C ARG A 347 -5.66 -12.36 -13.14
N GLN A 348 -4.99 -13.51 -13.03
CA GLN A 348 -3.65 -13.68 -13.58
C GLN A 348 -3.64 -13.61 -15.11
N ASP A 349 -4.73 -14.05 -15.74
CA ASP A 349 -4.91 -13.98 -17.19
C ASP A 349 -4.88 -12.53 -17.71
N CYS A 350 -5.22 -11.55 -16.86
CA CYS A 350 -5.22 -10.13 -17.19
C CYS A 350 -3.80 -9.57 -17.43
N VAL A 351 -2.74 -10.31 -17.06
CA VAL A 351 -1.33 -9.95 -17.34
C VAL A 351 -0.94 -10.34 -18.76
N THR A 352 -1.43 -11.49 -19.21
CA THR A 352 -1.05 -12.08 -20.50
C THR A 352 -1.98 -11.65 -21.63
N GLY A 353 -3.12 -11.03 -21.32
CA GLY A 353 -4.01 -10.42 -22.28
C GLY A 353 -5.38 -10.09 -21.71
N GLU A 354 -6.40 -10.24 -22.57
CA GLU A 354 -7.79 -10.14 -22.14
C GLU A 354 -8.12 -11.27 -21.17
N CYS A 355 -8.77 -10.93 -20.05
CA CYS A 355 -9.24 -11.87 -19.07
C CYS A 355 -10.75 -11.79 -18.91
N GLN A 356 -11.39 -12.93 -18.66
CA GLN A 356 -12.86 -13.03 -18.55
C GLN A 356 -13.43 -12.10 -17.48
N ILE A 357 -12.79 -12.04 -16.30
CA ILE A 357 -13.24 -11.16 -15.22
C ILE A 357 -13.12 -9.67 -15.60
N GLY A 358 -12.07 -9.29 -16.33
CA GLY A 358 -11.89 -7.93 -16.85
C GLY A 358 -12.94 -7.56 -17.90
N THR A 359 -13.28 -8.49 -18.78
CA THR A 359 -14.39 -8.32 -19.74
C THR A 359 -15.71 -8.13 -19.00
N LEU A 360 -16.02 -8.98 -18.02
CA LEU A 360 -17.27 -8.91 -17.27
C LEU A 360 -17.43 -7.58 -16.52
N ILE A 361 -16.35 -7.09 -15.90
CA ILE A 361 -16.32 -5.79 -15.21
C ILE A 361 -16.48 -4.63 -16.20
N THR A 362 -15.73 -4.62 -17.31
CA THR A 362 -15.86 -3.52 -18.28
C THR A 362 -17.21 -3.50 -18.98
N ASP A 363 -17.83 -4.67 -19.17
CA ASP A 363 -19.21 -4.72 -19.67
C ASP A 363 -20.22 -4.21 -18.64
N SER A 364 -20.06 -4.53 -17.35
CA SER A 364 -20.93 -3.99 -16.31
C SER A 364 -20.85 -2.46 -16.25
N MET A 365 -19.64 -1.90 -16.39
CA MET A 365 -19.42 -0.45 -16.47
C MET A 365 -20.15 0.18 -17.68
N VAL A 366 -20.08 -0.45 -18.85
CA VAL A 366 -20.83 0.03 -20.04
C VAL A 366 -22.32 -0.02 -19.78
N ARG A 367 -22.85 -1.11 -19.22
CA ARG A 367 -24.30 -1.28 -19.01
C ARG A 367 -24.88 -0.36 -17.94
N ALA A 368 -24.07 0.07 -16.97
CA ALA A 368 -24.47 1.06 -15.97
C ALA A 368 -24.86 2.42 -16.59
N PHE A 369 -24.16 2.86 -17.64
CA PHE A 369 -24.46 4.13 -18.33
C PHE A 369 -25.28 3.95 -19.61
N PHE A 370 -25.03 2.85 -20.33
CA PHE A 370 -25.58 2.59 -21.66
C PHE A 370 -26.32 1.25 -21.65
N PRO A 371 -27.50 1.15 -21.03
CA PRO A 371 -28.24 -0.09 -20.94
C PRO A 371 -28.64 -0.63 -22.33
N VAL A 372 -28.87 0.29 -23.28
CA VAL A 372 -29.34 -0.02 -24.65
C VAL A 372 -28.25 0.21 -25.72
N TYR A 373 -27.38 1.20 -25.53
CA TYR A 373 -26.40 1.62 -26.53
C TYR A 373 -25.04 0.96 -26.31
N ASN A 374 -24.21 0.95 -27.35
CA ASN A 374 -22.82 0.52 -27.23
C ASN A 374 -22.01 1.62 -26.52
N GLY A 375 -21.14 1.21 -25.60
CA GLY A 375 -20.24 2.10 -24.87
C GLY A 375 -18.80 1.60 -24.90
N ILE A 376 -17.88 2.43 -24.43
CA ILE A 376 -16.48 2.04 -24.20
C ILE A 376 -16.27 2.05 -22.69
N ALA A 377 -15.61 1.02 -22.15
CA ALA A 377 -15.11 1.05 -20.79
C ALA A 377 -13.68 0.55 -20.72
N LEU A 378 -12.91 1.07 -19.76
CA LEU A 378 -11.53 0.68 -19.50
C LEU A 378 -11.35 0.41 -18.01
N GLN A 379 -10.77 -0.75 -17.69
CA GLN A 379 -10.47 -1.15 -16.30
C GLN A 379 -9.00 -1.52 -16.18
N ASN A 380 -8.29 -0.92 -15.24
CA ASN A 380 -6.91 -1.31 -14.94
C ASN A 380 -6.88 -2.61 -14.14
N ARG A 381 -5.90 -3.48 -14.43
CA ARG A 381 -5.68 -4.71 -13.65
C ARG A 381 -5.48 -4.42 -12.15
N GLY A 382 -4.91 -3.27 -11.80
CA GLY A 382 -4.71 -2.85 -10.41
C GLY A 382 -6.01 -2.76 -9.61
N GLY A 383 -7.13 -2.42 -10.27
CA GLY A 383 -8.47 -2.34 -9.68
C GLY A 383 -9.16 -3.69 -9.50
N ILE A 384 -8.77 -4.73 -10.25
CA ILE A 384 -9.28 -6.09 -10.09
C ILE A 384 -8.42 -6.78 -9.03
N ARG A 385 -9.01 -7.28 -7.93
CA ARG A 385 -8.26 -7.70 -6.75
C ARG A 385 -8.33 -9.19 -6.46
N ALA A 386 -9.35 -9.91 -6.90
CA ALA A 386 -9.45 -11.35 -6.67
C ALA A 386 -9.85 -12.11 -7.94
N ASP A 387 -9.72 -13.43 -7.89
CA ASP A 387 -10.29 -14.34 -8.87
C ASP A 387 -11.79 -14.54 -8.59
N LEU A 388 -12.56 -14.90 -9.63
CA LEU A 388 -13.95 -15.33 -9.48
C LEU A 388 -14.03 -16.84 -9.69
N VAL A 389 -14.24 -17.58 -8.61
CA VAL A 389 -14.27 -19.06 -8.63
C VAL A 389 -15.66 -19.55 -9.03
N ALA A 390 -15.70 -20.60 -9.86
CA ALA A 390 -16.92 -21.29 -10.26
C ALA A 390 -17.73 -21.79 -9.05
N GLY A 391 -19.04 -21.91 -9.25
CA GLY A 391 -20.02 -22.26 -8.24
C GLY A 391 -20.90 -21.08 -7.88
N THR A 392 -21.38 -21.06 -6.63
CA THR A 392 -22.17 -19.95 -6.10
C THR A 392 -21.29 -18.72 -5.95
N ILE A 393 -21.66 -17.64 -6.65
CA ILE A 393 -21.05 -16.33 -6.53
C ILE A 393 -21.78 -15.54 -5.46
N THR A 394 -21.05 -15.15 -4.42
CA THR A 394 -21.55 -14.38 -3.29
C THR A 394 -21.16 -12.91 -3.38
N TYR A 395 -21.88 -12.03 -2.67
CA TYR A 395 -21.53 -10.60 -2.60
C TYR A 395 -20.10 -10.38 -2.10
N LYS A 396 -19.64 -11.18 -1.12
CA LYS A 396 -18.26 -11.15 -0.64
C LYS A 396 -17.24 -11.38 -1.75
N GLN A 397 -17.48 -12.34 -2.65
CA GLN A 397 -16.58 -12.60 -3.77
C GLN A 397 -16.56 -11.41 -4.75
N LEU A 398 -17.71 -10.81 -5.06
CA LEU A 398 -17.74 -9.61 -5.90
C LEU A 398 -17.02 -8.43 -5.26
N PHE A 399 -17.22 -8.22 -3.96
CA PHE A 399 -16.50 -7.20 -3.19
C PHE A 399 -14.99 -7.45 -3.21
N GLU A 400 -14.55 -8.70 -3.06
CA GLU A 400 -13.13 -9.05 -3.13
C GLU A 400 -12.51 -8.79 -4.49
N VAL A 401 -13.30 -8.88 -5.56
CA VAL A 401 -12.88 -8.51 -6.92
C VAL A 401 -12.76 -7.00 -7.07
N LEU A 402 -13.71 -6.21 -6.56
CA LEU A 402 -13.76 -4.73 -6.62
C LEU A 402 -13.91 -4.08 -5.22
N PRO A 403 -12.87 -4.11 -4.36
CA PRO A 403 -13.00 -3.74 -2.94
C PRO A 403 -12.85 -2.24 -2.67
N PHE A 404 -12.64 -1.43 -3.72
CA PHE A 404 -12.36 -0.01 -3.58
C PHE A 404 -13.65 0.83 -3.58
N GLU A 405 -14.76 0.26 -4.05
CA GLU A 405 -16.03 0.96 -4.19
C GLU A 405 -15.84 2.25 -5.01
N ASN A 406 -15.15 2.15 -6.16
CA ASN A 406 -14.88 3.33 -6.97
C ASN A 406 -16.17 3.84 -7.57
N GLN A 407 -16.31 5.16 -7.61
CA GLN A 407 -17.37 5.81 -8.37
C GLN A 407 -17.09 5.62 -9.87
N LEU A 408 -18.07 5.17 -10.67
CA LEU A 408 -17.90 5.14 -12.11
C LEU A 408 -18.15 6.51 -12.71
N PHE A 409 -17.31 6.90 -13.67
CA PHE A 409 -17.46 8.12 -14.46
C PHE A 409 -17.50 7.83 -15.95
N SER A 410 -18.48 8.41 -16.63
CA SER A 410 -18.52 8.51 -18.09
C SER A 410 -17.98 9.88 -18.52
N MET A 411 -17.10 9.93 -19.51
CA MET A 411 -16.54 11.18 -20.04
C MET A 411 -16.37 11.13 -21.55
N LEU A 412 -16.35 12.30 -22.19
CA LEU A 412 -15.89 12.45 -23.56
C LEU A 412 -14.36 12.48 -23.60
N LEU A 413 -13.79 11.64 -24.46
CA LEU A 413 -12.37 11.58 -24.73
C LEU A 413 -12.11 11.54 -26.24
N ARG A 414 -11.17 12.36 -26.72
CA ARG A 414 -10.78 12.37 -28.14
C ARG A 414 -10.02 11.09 -28.51
N GLY A 415 -10.21 10.60 -29.72
CA GLY A 415 -9.67 9.30 -30.16
C GLY A 415 -8.16 9.17 -30.05
N ASP A 416 -7.39 10.23 -30.30
CA ASP A 416 -5.94 10.26 -30.10
C ASP A 416 -5.52 10.13 -28.63
N TYR A 417 -6.29 10.72 -27.71
CA TYR A 417 -6.09 10.53 -26.27
C TYR A 417 -6.45 9.12 -25.82
N LEU A 418 -7.52 8.53 -26.37
CA LEU A 418 -7.85 7.12 -26.16
C LEU A 418 -6.74 6.19 -26.65
N MET A 419 -6.16 6.46 -27.83
CA MET A 419 -5.01 5.71 -28.34
C MET A 419 -3.79 5.86 -27.41
N ASN A 420 -3.54 7.06 -26.89
CA ASN A 420 -2.42 7.33 -26.00
C ASN A 420 -2.53 6.56 -24.66
N VAL A 421 -3.71 6.54 -24.03
CA VAL A 421 -3.89 5.77 -22.78
C VAL A 421 -3.71 4.27 -23.00
N LEU A 422 -4.17 3.76 -24.15
CA LEU A 422 -3.98 2.36 -24.52
C LEU A 422 -2.51 2.02 -24.82
N GLU A 423 -1.74 2.93 -25.43
CA GLU A 423 -0.28 2.79 -25.60
C GLU A 423 0.46 2.80 -24.26
N GLU A 424 0.11 3.73 -23.36
CA GLU A 424 0.75 3.83 -22.05
C GLU A 424 0.49 2.57 -21.21
N SER A 425 -0.71 1.97 -21.31
CA SER A 425 -1.05 0.71 -20.61
C SER A 425 -0.13 -0.47 -20.93
N VAL A 426 0.48 -0.46 -22.13
CA VAL A 426 1.42 -1.50 -22.57
C VAL A 426 2.86 -1.00 -22.62
N ARG A 427 3.18 0.19 -22.09
CA ARG A 427 4.54 0.77 -22.15
C ARG A 427 5.59 -0.10 -21.49
N GLY A 428 5.27 -0.69 -20.34
CA GLY A 428 6.15 -1.57 -19.58
C GLY A 428 6.13 -3.03 -20.05
N ALA A 429 5.28 -3.37 -21.03
CA ALA A 429 5.12 -4.76 -21.44
C ALA A 429 6.37 -5.34 -22.12
N PHE A 430 6.61 -6.64 -21.92
CA PHE A 430 7.69 -7.39 -22.55
C PHE A 430 7.25 -8.80 -22.92
N VAL A 431 8.06 -9.52 -23.70
CA VAL A 431 7.81 -10.91 -24.07
C VAL A 431 8.87 -11.79 -23.43
N THR A 432 8.44 -12.76 -22.63
CA THR A 432 9.31 -13.79 -22.02
C THR A 432 8.76 -15.16 -22.36
N ASN A 433 9.63 -16.06 -22.84
CA ASN A 433 9.25 -17.43 -23.25
C ASN A 433 8.05 -17.47 -24.21
N GLY A 434 7.99 -16.53 -25.16
CA GLY A 434 6.89 -16.45 -26.14
C GLY A 434 5.56 -15.95 -25.57
N THR A 435 5.53 -15.51 -24.31
CA THR A 435 4.32 -15.01 -23.64
C THR A 435 4.47 -13.52 -23.33
N VAL A 436 3.42 -12.74 -23.59
CA VAL A 436 3.38 -11.31 -23.22
C VAL A 436 3.21 -11.18 -21.71
N GLN A 437 3.97 -10.27 -21.12
CA GLN A 437 3.85 -9.84 -19.73
C GLN A 437 3.49 -8.35 -19.73
N ALA A 438 2.22 -8.03 -19.47
CA ALA A 438 1.69 -6.67 -19.49
C ALA A 438 0.94 -6.36 -18.17
N PHE A 439 1.69 -6.04 -17.12
CA PHE A 439 1.15 -5.85 -15.76
C PHE A 439 0.16 -4.68 -15.62
N ASN A 440 0.24 -3.68 -16.52
CA ASN A 440 -0.59 -2.48 -16.53
C ASN A 440 -1.64 -2.48 -17.65
N LEU A 441 -1.87 -3.64 -18.28
CA LEU A 441 -2.83 -3.76 -19.39
C LEU A 441 -4.23 -3.33 -18.94
N LEU A 442 -4.85 -2.45 -19.72
CA LEU A 442 -6.25 -2.08 -19.55
C LEU A 442 -7.14 -3.16 -20.18
N GLN A 443 -8.06 -3.69 -19.38
CA GLN A 443 -9.17 -4.50 -19.87
C GLN A 443 -10.21 -3.56 -20.50
N VAL A 444 -10.94 -4.03 -21.52
CA VAL A 444 -11.75 -3.16 -22.38
C VAL A 444 -13.15 -3.71 -22.67
N SER A 445 -14.11 -2.81 -22.81
CA SER A 445 -15.39 -3.05 -23.48
C SER A 445 -15.59 -2.08 -24.64
N GLY A 446 -16.33 -2.52 -25.66
CA GLY A 446 -16.60 -1.73 -26.86
C GLY A 446 -15.41 -1.47 -27.78
N LEU A 447 -14.27 -2.14 -27.58
CA LEU A 447 -13.04 -1.97 -28.36
C LEU A 447 -12.51 -3.30 -28.88
N ARG A 448 -11.80 -3.24 -30.02
CA ARG A 448 -10.88 -4.28 -30.47
C ARG A 448 -9.51 -3.66 -30.66
N VAL A 449 -8.55 -4.15 -29.89
CA VAL A 449 -7.21 -3.59 -29.74
C VAL A 449 -6.19 -4.62 -30.17
N THR A 450 -5.32 -4.25 -31.11
CA THR A 450 -4.19 -5.09 -31.52
C THR A 450 -2.89 -4.39 -31.16
N TYR A 451 -2.05 -5.10 -30.42
CA TYR A 451 -0.72 -4.64 -30.03
C TYR A 451 0.40 -5.46 -30.70
N ARG A 452 1.58 -4.86 -30.83
CA ARG A 452 2.84 -5.53 -31.17
C ARG A 452 3.89 -5.12 -30.14
N ILE A 453 4.13 -5.97 -29.15
CA ILE A 453 5.01 -5.65 -28.00
C ILE A 453 6.49 -5.59 -28.41
N THR A 454 6.84 -6.22 -29.53
CA THR A 454 8.17 -6.15 -30.13
C THR A 454 8.51 -4.76 -30.72
N ASN A 455 7.52 -3.87 -30.88
CA ASN A 455 7.78 -2.48 -31.25
C ASN A 455 8.29 -1.65 -30.05
N PRO A 456 9.03 -0.55 -30.31
CA PRO A 456 9.41 0.40 -29.27
C PRO A 456 8.20 0.94 -28.50
N PRO A 457 8.32 1.21 -27.19
CA PRO A 457 7.26 1.86 -26.41
C PRO A 457 6.75 3.15 -27.09
N GLY A 458 5.42 3.34 -27.09
CA GLY A 458 4.75 4.43 -27.81
C GLY A 458 4.49 4.15 -29.29
N ARG A 459 4.78 2.94 -29.78
CA ARG A 459 4.43 2.44 -31.13
C ARG A 459 3.92 1.01 -31.09
N ARG A 460 3.37 0.57 -29.95
CA ARG A 460 2.94 -0.82 -29.73
C ARG A 460 1.50 -1.04 -30.15
N LEU A 461 0.65 -0.03 -30.15
CA LEU A 461 -0.72 -0.08 -30.66
C LEU A 461 -0.69 -0.10 -32.19
N VAL A 462 -1.15 -1.21 -32.77
CA VAL A 462 -1.15 -1.45 -34.22
C VAL A 462 -2.49 -1.13 -34.85
N SER A 463 -3.58 -1.53 -34.20
CA SER A 463 -4.93 -1.23 -34.65
C SER A 463 -5.84 -1.00 -33.45
N LEU A 464 -6.76 -0.06 -33.61
CA LEU A 464 -7.81 0.21 -32.65
C LEU A 464 -9.13 0.40 -33.39
N GLU A 465 -10.07 -0.50 -33.13
CA GLU A 465 -11.43 -0.42 -33.63
C GLU A 465 -12.39 -0.23 -32.45
N VAL A 466 -13.45 0.53 -32.69
CA VAL A 466 -14.49 0.85 -31.71
C VAL A 466 -15.81 0.31 -32.19
N LEU A 467 -16.58 -0.25 -31.26
CA LEU A 467 -17.95 -0.63 -31.48
C LEU A 467 -18.79 0.64 -31.64
N CYS A 468 -19.41 0.81 -32.80
CA CYS A 468 -20.16 2.02 -33.14
C CYS A 468 -21.22 2.33 -32.07
N GLN A 469 -21.03 3.44 -31.35
CA GLN A 469 -21.88 3.87 -30.23
C GLN A 469 -23.31 4.26 -30.64
N GLN A 470 -23.51 4.53 -31.93
CA GLN A 470 -24.79 4.98 -32.50
C GLN A 470 -25.46 3.92 -33.39
N CYS A 471 -24.87 2.74 -33.52
CA CYS A 471 -25.37 1.67 -34.38
C CYS A 471 -26.11 0.61 -33.55
N THR A 472 -27.10 -0.06 -34.17
CA THR A 472 -27.69 -1.28 -33.61
C THR A 472 -26.86 -2.49 -34.04
N GLY A 473 -26.49 -3.34 -33.09
CA GLY A 473 -25.68 -4.55 -33.34
C GLY A 473 -24.17 -4.30 -33.32
N GLU A 474 -23.39 -5.33 -33.68
CA GLU A 474 -21.93 -5.31 -33.58
C GLU A 474 -21.24 -4.81 -34.84
N VAL A 475 -21.21 -3.48 -35.00
CA VAL A 475 -20.46 -2.83 -36.09
C VAL A 475 -19.22 -2.18 -35.52
N TYR A 476 -18.04 -2.72 -35.86
CA TYR A 476 -16.75 -2.13 -35.51
C TYR A 476 -16.24 -1.22 -36.63
N GLU A 477 -15.72 -0.06 -36.24
CA GLU A 477 -15.07 0.90 -37.13
C GLU A 477 -13.70 1.33 -36.58
N PRO A 478 -12.72 1.71 -37.42
CA PRO A 478 -11.46 2.26 -36.94
C PRO A 478 -11.68 3.52 -36.09
N VAL A 479 -10.97 3.65 -34.97
CA VAL A 479 -11.02 4.86 -34.15
C VAL A 479 -10.48 6.05 -34.94
N ASN A 480 -11.28 7.12 -35.02
CA ASN A 480 -10.89 8.39 -35.62
C ASN A 480 -10.16 9.23 -34.55
N PRO A 481 -8.89 9.61 -34.78
CA PRO A 481 -8.09 10.34 -33.80
C PRO A 481 -8.68 11.68 -33.35
N PHE A 482 -9.54 12.31 -34.15
CA PHE A 482 -10.10 13.63 -33.88
C PHE A 482 -11.58 13.60 -33.47
N ARG A 483 -12.21 12.41 -33.48
CA ARG A 483 -13.59 12.23 -32.99
C ARG A 483 -13.57 12.03 -31.48
N GLU A 484 -14.65 12.46 -30.83
CA GLU A 484 -14.88 12.20 -29.42
C GLU A 484 -15.67 10.92 -29.21
N TYR A 485 -15.27 10.18 -28.19
CA TYR A 485 -15.89 8.93 -27.78
C TYR A 485 -16.28 9.04 -26.32
N ARG A 486 -17.43 8.48 -25.96
CA ARG A 486 -17.84 8.40 -24.56
C ARG A 486 -17.25 7.14 -23.93
N VAL A 487 -16.44 7.33 -22.90
CA VAL A 487 -15.63 6.29 -22.24
C VAL A 487 -15.97 6.26 -20.75
N VAL A 488 -16.21 5.07 -20.21
CA VAL A 488 -16.45 4.81 -18.79
C VAL A 488 -15.18 4.31 -18.13
N VAL A 489 -14.82 4.90 -16.99
CA VAL A 489 -13.70 4.47 -16.15
C VAL A 489 -14.08 4.60 -14.67
N ALA A 490 -13.40 3.85 -13.80
CA ALA A 490 -13.48 4.07 -12.36
C ALA A 490 -12.84 5.42 -11.99
N SER A 491 -13.28 6.04 -10.88
CA SER A 491 -12.79 7.33 -10.35
C SER A 491 -11.27 7.38 -10.26
N PHE A 492 -10.65 6.29 -9.78
CA PHE A 492 -9.20 6.15 -9.73
C PHE A 492 -8.51 6.48 -11.06
N LEU A 493 -9.03 5.97 -12.19
CA LEU A 493 -8.48 6.27 -13.52
C LEU A 493 -8.90 7.65 -14.01
N ALA A 494 -10.13 8.08 -13.74
CA ALA A 494 -10.61 9.42 -14.09
C ALA A 494 -9.71 10.52 -13.51
N GLU A 495 -9.18 10.29 -12.31
CA GLU A 495 -8.30 11.18 -11.56
C GLU A 495 -6.81 11.04 -11.94
N GLY A 496 -6.47 10.14 -12.86
CA GLY A 496 -5.11 9.96 -13.37
C GLY A 496 -4.29 8.87 -12.66
N GLY A 497 -4.94 7.95 -11.95
CA GLY A 497 -4.35 6.75 -11.38
C GLY A 497 -3.53 5.94 -12.39
N ASP A 498 -2.59 5.14 -11.89
CA ASP A 498 -1.58 4.41 -12.69
C ASP A 498 -0.75 5.30 -13.63
N GLY A 499 -0.70 6.62 -13.38
CA GLY A 499 -0.01 7.58 -14.25
C GLY A 499 -0.80 7.94 -15.51
N LEU A 500 -2.04 7.46 -15.67
CA LEU A 500 -2.92 7.72 -16.81
C LEU A 500 -3.59 9.11 -16.72
N THR A 501 -2.78 10.14 -16.45
CA THR A 501 -3.17 11.55 -16.27
C THR A 501 -3.92 12.17 -17.46
N THR A 502 -3.93 11.50 -18.61
CA THR A 502 -4.68 11.92 -19.80
C THR A 502 -6.19 11.96 -19.53
N PHE A 503 -6.74 11.06 -18.71
CA PHE A 503 -8.15 11.13 -18.32
C PHE A 503 -8.45 12.42 -17.55
N ALA A 504 -7.69 12.70 -16.49
CA ALA A 504 -7.87 13.88 -15.66
C ALA A 504 -7.67 15.20 -16.43
N ARG A 505 -6.72 15.22 -17.38
CA ARG A 505 -6.36 16.44 -18.11
C ARG A 505 -7.27 16.71 -19.32
N GLU A 506 -7.69 15.67 -20.02
CA GLU A 506 -8.35 15.80 -21.33
C GLU A 506 -9.81 15.31 -21.33
N GLY A 507 -10.24 14.59 -20.30
CA GLY A 507 -11.62 14.15 -20.14
C GLY A 507 -12.57 15.34 -19.99
N ARG A 508 -13.69 15.31 -20.72
CA ARG A 508 -14.72 16.37 -20.71
C ARG A 508 -16.10 15.80 -20.45
N GLU A 509 -17.04 16.67 -20.06
CA GLU A 509 -18.43 16.29 -19.80
C GLU A 509 -18.57 15.08 -18.87
N LEU A 510 -17.88 15.13 -17.73
CA LEU A 510 -17.92 14.06 -16.74
C LEU A 510 -19.36 13.88 -16.23
N GLU A 511 -19.80 12.64 -16.28
CA GLU A 511 -21.08 12.17 -15.79
C GLU A 511 -20.82 11.09 -14.75
N GLU A 512 -21.29 11.33 -13.54
CA GLU A 512 -21.15 10.42 -12.40
C GLU A 512 -22.22 9.32 -12.49
N GLY A 513 -21.81 8.06 -12.32
CA GLY A 513 -22.67 6.88 -12.40
C GLY A 513 -22.96 6.23 -11.03
N PRO A 514 -23.13 4.92 -10.98
CA PRO A 514 -23.12 4.15 -9.73
C PRO A 514 -21.69 3.77 -9.29
N VAL A 515 -21.58 3.16 -8.11
CA VAL A 515 -20.35 2.49 -7.66
C VAL A 515 -20.04 1.29 -8.55
N ASP A 516 -18.77 1.03 -8.82
CA ASP A 516 -18.28 -0.06 -9.67
C ASP A 516 -18.78 -1.44 -9.22
N LEU A 517 -18.75 -1.71 -7.92
CA LEU A 517 -19.28 -2.93 -7.33
C LEU A 517 -20.79 -3.11 -7.54
N ASP A 518 -21.59 -2.06 -7.38
CA ASP A 518 -23.06 -2.13 -7.57
C ASP A 518 -23.39 -2.45 -9.03
N ALA A 519 -22.72 -1.76 -9.96
CA ALA A 519 -22.85 -2.04 -11.40
C ALA A 519 -22.44 -3.48 -11.73
N PHE A 520 -21.35 -3.96 -11.13
CA PHE A 520 -20.87 -5.32 -11.33
C PHE A 520 -21.83 -6.36 -10.76
N GLU A 521 -22.37 -6.14 -9.57
CA GLU A 521 -23.37 -7.01 -8.94
C GLU A 521 -24.62 -7.14 -9.82
N GLU A 522 -25.23 -6.01 -10.19
CA GLU A 522 -26.45 -5.98 -11.00
C GLU A 522 -26.24 -6.70 -12.35
N TYR A 523 -25.08 -6.51 -12.96
CA TYR A 523 -24.75 -7.14 -14.24
C TYR A 523 -24.56 -8.65 -14.11
N VAL A 524 -23.82 -9.10 -13.09
CA VAL A 524 -23.56 -10.51 -12.83
C VAL A 524 -24.84 -11.26 -12.46
N GLU A 525 -25.72 -10.65 -11.64
CA GLU A 525 -27.01 -11.23 -11.29
C GLU A 525 -27.87 -11.50 -12.54
N ARG A 526 -27.93 -10.54 -13.47
CA ARG A 526 -28.70 -10.66 -14.73
C ARG A 526 -28.18 -11.74 -15.67
N LEU A 527 -26.88 -12.02 -15.64
CA LEU A 527 -26.24 -13.01 -16.49
C LEU A 527 -26.23 -14.42 -15.89
N SER A 528 -26.73 -14.60 -14.67
CA SER A 528 -26.72 -15.90 -14.00
C SER A 528 -27.59 -16.94 -14.73
N PRO A 529 -27.07 -18.16 -15.02
CA PRO A 529 -25.72 -18.63 -14.75
C PRO A 529 -24.67 -18.14 -15.77
N LEU A 530 -23.49 -17.78 -15.26
CA LEU A 530 -22.33 -17.38 -16.08
C LEU A 530 -21.70 -18.63 -16.72
N ASN A 531 -22.02 -18.87 -17.99
CA ASN A 531 -21.55 -20.04 -18.73
C ASN A 531 -20.40 -19.73 -19.68
N GLU A 532 -20.44 -18.55 -20.31
CA GLU A 532 -19.42 -18.05 -21.22
C GLU A 532 -19.27 -16.54 -21.01
N VAL A 533 -18.05 -16.05 -21.18
CA VAL A 533 -17.75 -14.61 -21.20
C VAL A 533 -17.12 -14.30 -22.55
N ASP A 534 -17.72 -13.38 -23.29
CA ASP A 534 -17.24 -12.95 -24.60
C ASP A 534 -15.78 -12.50 -24.53
N GLY A 535 -15.01 -12.78 -25.59
CA GLY A 535 -13.60 -12.44 -25.66
C GLY A 535 -13.13 -12.05 -27.05
N GLY A 536 -11.82 -11.85 -27.20
CA GLY A 536 -11.17 -11.52 -28.47
C GLY A 536 -11.08 -10.01 -28.76
N ARG A 537 -11.25 -9.18 -27.73
CA ARG A 537 -11.11 -7.72 -27.74
C ARG A 537 -9.65 -7.28 -27.69
N ILE A 538 -8.75 -8.04 -27.08
CA ILE A 538 -7.31 -7.71 -27.03
C ILE A 538 -6.51 -8.78 -27.75
N ARG A 539 -5.62 -8.37 -28.66
CA ARG A 539 -4.76 -9.26 -29.45
C ARG A 539 -3.31 -8.81 -29.42
N PHE A 540 -2.39 -9.75 -29.32
CA PHE A 540 -0.96 -9.50 -29.47
C PHE A 540 -0.42 -10.14 -30.74
N LEU A 541 0.33 -9.34 -31.50
CA LEU A 541 1.18 -9.78 -32.59
C LEU A 541 2.60 -9.94 -32.04
N PHE A 542 3.20 -11.08 -32.34
CA PHE A 542 4.59 -11.37 -32.03
C PHE A 542 5.51 -10.79 -33.11
#